data_AF-A0A452HML7-F1
#
_entry.id   AF-A0A452HML7-F1
#
_cell.length_a   1.000
_cell.length_b   1.000
_cell.length_c   1.000
_cell.angle_alpha   90.00
_cell.angle_beta   90.00
_cell.angle_gamma   90.00
#
_symmetry.space_group_name_H-M   'P 1'
#
loop_
_entity.id
_entity.type
_entity.pdbx_description
1 polymer ?
#
loop_
_entity_poly.entity_id
_entity_poly.type
_entity_poly.pdbx_seq_one_letter_code
_entity_poly.pdbx_strand_id
1 'polypeptide(L)'
;MKLLAAVVLVAGLAGVTAWGGEAFAGDEHMGTCVFEKLTGQDYKFCRGDLEVFYPELGDVGCTYIPKCNQYRKRISKEWHSPKIAYPQADKNKKYVLIMVDPDAPNRANPKYRFWRHWVVIDIKGTDLRAGKLKGHVLTDYGRPTPPSQSGYHRYQFRLYEQPAHEAISLSPEEEASLGSWPLERFVEQFRLGSPVASTQFLTQHHSD
;
A
#
# COMPACT_ATOMS: atom_id res chain seq x y z
N MET A 1 -76.18 -18.02 -1.64
CA MET A 1 -77.32 -17.51 -0.85
C MET A 1 -76.73 -16.89 0.41
N LYS A 2 -76.36 -15.60 0.37
CA LYS A 2 -77.12 -14.45 0.89
C LYS A 2 -77.43 -14.54 2.40
N LEU A 3 -77.05 -13.47 3.11
CA LEU A 3 -77.59 -12.92 4.38
C LEU A 3 -77.02 -13.56 5.67
N LEU A 4 -76.62 -12.85 6.74
CA LEU A 4 -76.78 -11.47 7.21
C LEU A 4 -75.67 -11.11 8.24
N ALA A 5 -75.45 -9.81 8.41
CA ALA A 5 -74.52 -9.19 9.35
C ALA A 5 -75.00 -9.25 10.82
N ALA A 6 -74.06 -9.15 11.76
CA ALA A 6 -74.30 -8.61 13.09
C ALA A 6 -73.12 -7.73 13.52
N VAL A 7 -73.45 -6.48 13.79
CA VAL A 7 -72.59 -5.38 14.25
C VAL A 7 -72.36 -5.55 15.75
N VAL A 8 -71.11 -5.46 16.20
CA VAL A 8 -70.79 -5.13 17.59
C VAL A 8 -69.88 -3.90 17.59
N LEU A 9 -70.49 -2.77 17.96
CA LEU A 9 -69.81 -1.52 18.30
C LEU A 9 -69.27 -1.65 19.73
N VAL A 10 -67.95 -1.57 19.89
CA VAL A 10 -67.34 -1.21 21.18
C VAL A 10 -66.54 0.06 20.95
N ALA A 11 -67.11 1.18 21.41
CA ALA A 11 -66.39 2.43 21.60
C ALA A 11 -65.62 2.31 22.93
N GLY A 12 -64.29 2.36 22.85
CA GLY A 12 -63.39 2.34 24.00
C GLY A 12 -62.32 3.43 23.85
N LEU A 13 -62.23 4.26 24.87
CA LEU A 13 -61.52 5.54 24.94
C LEU A 13 -59.99 5.46 24.73
N ALA A 14 -59.49 6.48 24.02
CA ALA A 14 -58.23 7.21 24.20
C ALA A 14 -57.03 6.50 24.88
N GLY A 15 -55.99 6.28 24.08
CA GLY A 15 -54.61 6.09 24.55
C GLY A 15 -53.64 6.51 23.45
N VAL A 16 -53.18 7.76 23.51
CA VAL A 16 -52.12 8.29 22.65
C VAL A 16 -50.79 7.89 23.26
N THR A 17 -50.03 7.03 22.59
CA THR A 17 -48.57 6.99 22.70
C THR A 17 -47.99 6.77 21.32
N ALA A 18 -47.65 7.90 20.67
CA ALA A 18 -46.58 7.92 19.69
C ALA A 18 -45.24 7.57 20.38
N TRP A 19 -44.20 7.38 19.57
CA TRP A 19 -42.83 6.94 19.88
C TRP A 19 -42.71 5.44 19.63
N GLY A 20 -42.02 4.96 18.62
CA GLY A 20 -41.02 5.56 17.76
C GLY A 20 -40.26 4.35 17.23
N GLY A 21 -40.34 4.10 15.92
CA GLY A 21 -39.64 2.97 15.33
C GLY A 21 -38.14 3.17 15.48
N GLU A 22 -37.49 2.32 16.27
CA GLU A 22 -36.05 2.12 16.16
C GLU A 22 -35.81 1.21 14.96
N ALA A 23 -35.75 1.83 13.78
CA ALA A 23 -34.97 1.30 12.70
C ALA A 23 -33.51 1.29 13.21
N PHE A 24 -33.01 0.10 13.54
CA PHE A 24 -31.57 -0.11 13.64
C PHE A 24 -30.97 0.14 12.27
N ALA A 25 -30.60 1.40 12.03
CA ALA A 25 -29.75 1.78 10.93
C ALA A 25 -28.36 1.17 11.21
N GLY A 26 -28.18 -0.07 10.76
CA GLY A 26 -26.86 -0.55 10.40
C GLY A 26 -26.39 0.25 9.20
N ASP A 27 -25.75 1.39 9.45
CA ASP A 27 -24.97 2.09 8.43
C ASP A 27 -23.61 1.37 8.29
N GLU A 28 -23.64 0.13 7.81
CA GLU A 28 -22.51 -0.39 7.07
C GLU A 28 -22.65 0.19 5.66
N HIS A 29 -22.06 1.35 5.46
CA HIS A 29 -21.77 1.90 4.16
C HIS A 29 -20.96 0.86 3.37
N MET A 30 -21.64 -0.04 2.67
CA MET A 30 -21.09 -0.86 1.59
C MET A 30 -20.85 0.03 0.36
N GLY A 31 -20.31 1.23 0.62
CA GLY A 31 -19.97 2.24 -0.36
C GLY A 31 -18.88 1.70 -1.26
N THR A 32 -19.04 1.93 -2.55
CA THR A 32 -18.02 1.63 -3.56
C THR A 32 -16.67 2.16 -3.11
N CYS A 33 -15.68 1.28 -3.05
CA CYS A 33 -14.34 1.69 -2.69
C CYS A 33 -13.74 2.59 -3.79
N VAL A 34 -13.39 3.82 -3.44
CA VAL A 34 -12.81 4.77 -4.38
C VAL A 34 -11.29 4.62 -4.38
N PHE A 35 -10.75 4.29 -5.55
CA PHE A 35 -9.30 4.23 -5.77
C PHE A 35 -8.83 5.54 -6.39
N GLU A 36 -8.25 6.39 -5.57
CA GLU A 36 -7.74 7.68 -6.02
C GLU A 36 -6.31 7.55 -6.54
N LYS A 37 -6.05 8.15 -7.69
CA LYS A 37 -4.69 8.25 -8.25
C LYS A 37 -3.93 9.40 -7.60
N LEU A 38 -2.61 9.24 -7.50
CA LEU A 38 -1.74 10.31 -7.04
C LEU A 38 -1.74 11.47 -8.05
N THR A 39 -1.44 12.67 -7.56
CA THR A 39 -1.36 13.89 -8.36
C THR A 39 -0.05 14.63 -8.11
N GLY A 40 0.21 15.68 -8.89
CA GLY A 40 1.34 16.59 -8.66
C GLY A 40 2.71 15.90 -8.65
N GLN A 41 3.53 16.20 -7.63
CA GLN A 41 4.88 15.62 -7.51
C GLN A 41 4.86 14.13 -7.17
N ASP A 42 3.84 13.66 -6.46
CA ASP A 42 3.75 12.25 -6.10
C ASP A 42 3.40 11.39 -7.33
N TYR A 43 2.60 11.91 -8.26
CA TYR A 43 2.41 11.27 -9.56
C TYR A 43 3.70 11.24 -10.41
N LYS A 44 4.47 12.33 -10.44
CA LYS A 44 5.71 12.42 -11.25
C LYS A 44 6.79 11.42 -10.85
N PHE A 45 6.76 10.90 -9.62
CA PHE A 45 7.66 9.83 -9.19
C PHE A 45 7.40 8.51 -9.92
N CYS A 46 6.16 8.28 -10.34
CA CYS A 46 5.75 7.09 -11.04
C CYS A 46 6.17 7.13 -12.51
N ARG A 47 6.99 6.15 -12.93
CA ARG A 47 7.48 6.03 -14.29
C ARG A 47 7.91 4.61 -14.61
N GLY A 48 7.78 4.22 -15.87
CA GLY A 48 8.26 2.95 -16.36
C GLY A 48 7.46 1.75 -15.85
N ASP A 49 6.17 1.90 -15.57
CA ASP A 49 5.20 0.79 -15.41
C ASP A 49 5.67 -0.37 -14.52
N LEU A 50 6.28 -0.05 -13.38
CA LEU A 50 6.55 -1.02 -12.32
C LEU A 50 5.24 -1.33 -11.60
N GLU A 51 4.81 -2.58 -11.62
CA GLU A 51 3.54 -3.01 -11.06
C GLU A 51 3.74 -3.59 -9.65
N VAL A 52 2.90 -3.19 -8.70
CA VAL A 52 2.96 -3.62 -7.29
C VAL A 52 1.60 -4.14 -6.88
N PHE A 53 1.44 -5.45 -6.80
CA PHE A 53 0.13 -6.07 -6.52
C PHE A 53 0.03 -6.58 -5.09
N TYR A 54 -0.98 -6.10 -4.38
CA TYR A 54 -1.45 -6.74 -3.15
C TYR A 54 -2.71 -7.57 -3.42
N PRO A 55 -2.96 -8.63 -2.62
CA PRO A 55 -4.21 -9.38 -2.71
C PRO A 55 -5.41 -8.44 -2.60
N GLU A 56 -6.43 -8.65 -3.43
CA GLU A 56 -7.72 -7.90 -3.46
C GLU A 56 -7.64 -6.40 -3.81
N LEU A 57 -6.53 -5.71 -3.52
CA LEU A 57 -6.27 -4.34 -3.98
C LEU A 57 -5.89 -4.27 -5.46
N GLY A 58 -5.26 -5.33 -6.00
CA GLY A 58 -4.66 -5.28 -7.32
C GLY A 58 -3.40 -4.41 -7.33
N ASP A 59 -3.10 -3.78 -8.48
CA ASP A 59 -1.95 -2.90 -8.64
C ASP A 59 -2.17 -1.59 -7.88
N VAL A 60 -1.38 -1.36 -6.84
CA VAL A 60 -1.44 -0.16 -6.02
C VAL A 60 -0.54 0.96 -6.54
N GLY A 61 0.18 0.73 -7.65
CA GLY A 61 1.03 1.72 -8.27
C GLY A 61 0.31 3.06 -8.49
N CYS A 62 0.90 4.12 -7.95
CA CYS A 62 0.46 5.51 -8.10
C CYS A 62 -0.95 5.77 -7.59
N THR A 63 -1.29 5.19 -6.44
CA THR A 63 -2.59 5.36 -5.78
C THR A 63 -2.46 5.77 -4.32
N TYR A 64 -3.56 6.27 -3.76
CA TYR A 64 -3.81 6.25 -2.33
C TYR A 64 -4.45 4.92 -1.94
N ILE A 65 -3.97 4.27 -0.88
CA ILE A 65 -4.59 3.07 -0.32
C ILE A 65 -5.90 3.50 0.39
N PRO A 66 -7.06 3.02 -0.07
CA PRO A 66 -8.33 3.45 0.49
C PRO A 66 -8.59 2.85 1.88
N LYS A 67 -9.41 3.54 2.68
CA LYS A 67 -9.81 3.09 4.02
C LYS A 67 -10.85 1.95 3.99
N CYS A 68 -11.61 1.88 2.89
CA CYS A 68 -12.62 0.85 2.64
C CYS A 68 -12.03 -0.57 2.84
N ASN A 69 -12.89 -1.57 3.12
CA ASN A 69 -12.50 -2.99 3.20
C ASN A 69 -11.28 -3.27 4.09
N GLN A 70 -11.02 -2.36 5.04
CA GLN A 70 -9.86 -2.39 5.94
C GLN A 70 -8.50 -2.45 5.22
N TYR A 71 -8.37 -2.05 3.95
CA TYR A 71 -7.14 -2.27 3.18
C TYR A 71 -5.88 -1.68 3.82
N ARG A 72 -5.99 -0.50 4.47
CA ARG A 72 -4.88 0.08 5.26
C ARG A 72 -4.46 -0.81 6.44
N LYS A 73 -5.41 -1.47 7.11
CA LYS A 73 -5.10 -2.43 8.18
C LYS A 73 -4.44 -3.67 7.61
N ARG A 74 -4.96 -4.20 6.49
CA ARG A 74 -4.50 -5.44 5.88
C ARG A 74 -3.08 -5.31 5.32
N ILE A 75 -2.76 -4.21 4.65
CA ILE A 75 -1.38 -3.94 4.19
C ILE A 75 -0.40 -3.77 5.36
N SER A 76 -0.85 -3.21 6.48
CA SER A 76 -0.02 -3.00 7.67
C SER A 76 0.14 -4.22 8.57
N LYS A 77 -0.82 -5.15 8.59
CA LYS A 77 -0.89 -6.22 9.62
C LYS A 77 -1.02 -7.64 9.06
N GLU A 78 -1.56 -7.82 7.86
CA GLU A 78 -1.94 -9.13 7.36
C GLU A 78 -1.09 -9.52 6.15
N TRP A 79 -1.20 -8.77 5.06
CA TRP A 79 -0.57 -9.12 3.79
C TRP A 79 0.94 -9.07 3.88
N HIS A 80 1.57 -10.08 3.28
CA HIS A 80 3.03 -10.17 3.13
C HIS A 80 3.50 -9.27 1.98
N SER A 81 4.72 -9.51 1.51
CA SER A 81 5.28 -8.77 0.39
C SER A 81 4.37 -8.82 -0.84
N PRO A 82 4.23 -7.70 -1.56
CA PRO A 82 3.44 -7.66 -2.78
C PRO A 82 4.11 -8.47 -3.89
N LYS A 83 3.31 -8.88 -4.87
CA LYS A 83 3.83 -9.38 -6.14
C LYS A 83 4.36 -8.18 -6.94
N ILE A 84 5.60 -8.27 -7.39
CA ILE A 84 6.26 -7.22 -8.20
C ILE A 84 6.43 -7.74 -9.62
N ALA A 85 5.99 -6.95 -10.60
CA ALA A 85 6.18 -7.26 -12.01
C ALA A 85 6.74 -6.06 -12.77
N TYR A 86 7.60 -6.35 -13.75
CA TYR A 86 8.15 -5.37 -14.68
C TYR A 86 8.13 -6.00 -16.09
N PRO A 87 6.99 -5.89 -16.81
CA PRO A 87 6.78 -6.60 -18.08
C PRO A 87 7.82 -6.31 -19.18
N GLN A 88 8.51 -5.18 -19.10
CA GLN A 88 9.52 -4.72 -20.05
C GLN A 88 10.96 -5.04 -19.62
N ALA A 89 11.18 -5.77 -18.52
CA ALA A 89 12.52 -6.16 -18.09
C ALA A 89 13.31 -6.87 -19.22
N ASP A 90 14.60 -6.57 -19.34
CA ASP A 90 15.51 -7.35 -20.17
C ASP A 90 15.79 -8.69 -19.49
N LYS A 91 15.46 -9.77 -20.20
CA LYS A 91 15.58 -11.15 -19.70
C LYS A 91 17.03 -11.56 -19.41
N ASN A 92 18.01 -10.90 -20.02
CA ASN A 92 19.43 -11.20 -19.86
C ASN A 92 20.08 -10.40 -18.73
N LYS A 93 19.33 -9.50 -18.09
CA LYS A 93 19.83 -8.62 -17.05
C LYS A 93 19.33 -9.02 -15.67
N LYS A 94 20.03 -8.50 -14.67
CA LYS A 94 19.64 -8.55 -13.27
C LYS A 94 19.19 -7.18 -12.79
N TYR A 95 18.41 -7.17 -11.72
CA TYR A 95 17.81 -5.97 -11.17
C TYR A 95 17.92 -5.93 -9.65
N VAL A 96 17.87 -4.71 -9.12
CA VAL A 96 17.76 -4.41 -7.70
C VAL A 96 16.43 -3.70 -7.44
N LEU A 97 15.62 -4.25 -6.53
CA LEU A 97 14.40 -3.61 -6.04
C LEU A 97 14.67 -3.01 -4.66
N ILE A 98 14.32 -1.74 -4.50
CA ILE A 98 14.37 -1.02 -3.23
C ILE A 98 12.98 -0.48 -2.90
N MET A 99 12.52 -0.72 -1.67
CA MET A 99 11.33 -0.09 -1.09
C MET A 99 11.76 0.78 0.11
N VAL A 100 11.37 2.06 0.10
CA VAL A 100 11.68 3.01 1.18
C VAL A 100 10.50 3.92 1.52
N ASP A 101 10.48 4.40 2.76
CA ASP A 101 9.60 5.48 3.22
C ASP A 101 10.44 6.76 3.43
N PRO A 102 10.26 7.81 2.60
CA PRO A 102 10.94 9.10 2.75
C PRO A 102 10.30 10.00 3.80
N ASP A 103 9.20 9.58 4.41
CA ASP A 103 8.34 10.39 5.26
C ASP A 103 8.46 9.97 6.73
N ALA A 104 9.28 8.99 7.10
CA ALA A 104 9.41 8.57 8.49
C ALA A 104 10.02 9.68 9.40
N PRO A 105 9.42 10.00 10.57
CA PRO A 105 8.17 9.46 11.13
C PRO A 105 6.90 10.19 10.68
N ASN A 106 7.02 11.37 10.08
CA ASN A 106 5.95 12.04 9.34
C ASN A 106 6.52 12.93 8.22
N ARG A 107 5.73 13.16 7.16
CA ARG A 107 6.16 13.89 5.96
C ARG A 107 6.61 15.33 6.24
N ALA A 108 6.06 15.98 7.27
CA ALA A 108 6.38 17.36 7.62
C ALA A 108 7.74 17.50 8.32
N ASN A 109 8.15 16.51 9.11
CA ASN A 109 9.45 16.45 9.78
C ASN A 109 10.07 15.04 9.69
N PRO A 110 10.60 14.66 8.51
CA PRO A 110 11.00 13.29 8.19
C PRO A 110 12.41 12.96 8.69
N LYS A 111 12.60 12.98 10.01
CA LYS A 111 13.91 12.78 10.67
C LYS A 111 14.60 11.45 10.33
N TYR A 112 13.83 10.39 10.04
CA TYR A 112 14.34 9.07 9.72
C TYR A 112 14.36 8.76 8.22
N ARG A 113 14.26 9.79 7.36
CA ARG A 113 14.41 9.63 5.92
C ARG A 113 15.80 9.09 5.57
N PHE A 114 15.93 8.06 4.73
CA PHE A 114 14.90 7.13 4.27
C PHE A 114 14.77 5.97 5.26
N TRP A 115 13.54 5.49 5.49
CA TRP A 115 13.33 4.23 6.20
C TRP A 115 13.31 3.08 5.20
N ARG A 116 14.23 2.12 5.35
CA ARG A 116 14.39 0.98 4.44
C ARG A 116 13.37 -0.11 4.77
N HIS A 117 12.49 -0.39 3.81
CA HIS A 117 11.43 -1.39 3.96
C HIS A 117 11.74 -2.70 3.23
N TRP A 118 12.48 -2.68 2.13
CA TRP A 118 12.79 -3.90 1.38
C TRP A 118 13.97 -3.67 0.44
N VAL A 119 14.93 -4.59 0.41
CA VAL A 119 16.00 -4.60 -0.60
C VAL A 119 16.20 -6.01 -1.10
N VAL A 120 16.02 -6.20 -2.41
CA VAL A 120 16.24 -7.48 -3.10
C VAL A 120 17.15 -7.23 -4.29
N ILE A 121 18.25 -7.96 -4.35
CA ILE A 121 19.24 -7.91 -5.43
C ILE A 121 19.21 -9.21 -6.24
N ASP A 122 19.99 -9.28 -7.31
CA ASP A 122 20.16 -10.45 -8.17
C ASP A 122 18.86 -10.94 -8.81
N ILE A 123 17.88 -10.05 -8.96
CA ILE A 123 16.58 -10.42 -9.50
C ILE A 123 16.71 -10.60 -11.02
N LYS A 124 16.46 -11.80 -11.52
CA LYS A 124 16.53 -12.08 -12.96
C LYS A 124 15.37 -11.38 -13.69
N GLY A 125 15.66 -10.72 -14.81
CA GLY A 125 14.61 -10.07 -15.62
C GLY A 125 13.53 -11.01 -16.12
N THR A 126 13.84 -12.30 -16.34
CA THR A 126 12.85 -13.34 -16.65
C THR A 126 11.84 -13.55 -15.52
N ASP A 127 12.30 -13.57 -14.26
CA ASP A 127 11.44 -13.73 -13.09
C ASP A 127 10.59 -12.47 -12.86
N LEU A 128 11.17 -11.26 -13.02
CA LEU A 128 10.43 -10.00 -12.94
C LEU A 128 9.30 -9.89 -13.97
N ARG A 129 9.56 -10.29 -15.22
CA ARG A 129 8.51 -10.34 -16.26
C ARG A 129 7.37 -11.27 -15.91
N ALA A 130 7.67 -12.39 -15.25
CA ALA A 130 6.67 -13.34 -14.79
C ALA A 130 5.97 -12.88 -13.48
N GLY A 131 6.35 -11.72 -12.95
CA GLY A 131 5.85 -11.21 -11.67
C GLY A 131 6.30 -12.06 -10.49
N LYS A 132 7.50 -12.64 -10.55
CA LYS A 132 8.09 -13.45 -9.49
C LYS A 132 9.30 -12.69 -8.97
N LEU A 133 9.23 -12.16 -7.75
CA LEU A 133 10.38 -11.52 -7.14
C LEU A 133 11.28 -12.57 -6.49
N LYS A 134 12.22 -13.11 -7.27
CA LYS A 134 13.23 -14.06 -6.80
C LYS A 134 14.62 -13.43 -6.93
N GLY A 135 15.32 -13.35 -5.81
CA GLY A 135 16.65 -12.73 -5.73
C GLY A 135 17.24 -12.97 -4.34
N HIS A 136 18.39 -12.36 -4.09
CA HIS A 136 18.99 -12.34 -2.76
C HIS A 136 18.42 -11.17 -1.95
N VAL A 137 17.91 -11.45 -0.76
CA VAL A 137 17.25 -10.45 0.09
C VAL A 137 18.27 -9.89 1.08
N LEU A 138 18.56 -8.59 0.97
CA LEU A 138 19.45 -7.88 1.89
C LEU A 138 18.70 -7.25 3.06
N THR A 139 17.43 -6.88 2.84
CA THR A 139 16.53 -6.42 3.90
C THR A 139 15.19 -7.04 3.62
N ASP A 140 14.66 -7.82 4.57
CA ASP A 140 13.33 -8.43 4.46
C ASP A 140 12.22 -7.39 4.33
N TYR A 141 11.11 -7.78 3.74
CA TYR A 141 9.96 -6.91 3.56
C TYR A 141 9.35 -6.50 4.91
N GLY A 142 9.50 -5.22 5.26
CA GLY A 142 8.80 -4.54 6.32
C GLY A 142 7.48 -3.94 5.81
N ARG A 143 6.36 -4.32 6.42
CA ARG A 143 5.04 -3.77 6.08
C ARG A 143 4.98 -2.24 6.28
N PRO A 144 4.13 -1.53 5.54
CA PRO A 144 3.75 -0.16 5.86
C PRO A 144 3.19 -0.02 7.26
N THR A 145 3.85 0.75 8.13
CA THR A 145 3.37 1.02 9.50
C THR A 145 3.48 2.51 9.83
N PRO A 146 2.80 3.39 9.07
CA PRO A 146 2.84 4.82 9.36
C PRO A 146 2.25 5.07 10.77
N PRO A 147 2.87 5.93 11.60
CA PRO A 147 2.36 6.24 12.93
C PRO A 147 0.95 6.86 12.88
N SER A 148 0.18 6.68 13.96
CA SER A 148 -1.11 7.36 14.12
C SER A 148 -0.93 8.88 14.03
N GLN A 149 -1.80 9.56 13.29
CA GLN A 149 -1.82 11.01 13.10
C GLN A 149 -0.58 11.59 12.38
N SER A 150 0.24 10.77 11.72
CA SER A 150 1.38 11.25 10.91
C SER A 150 1.00 11.65 9.48
N GLY A 151 -0.25 11.37 9.08
CA GLY A 151 -0.76 11.59 7.73
C GLY A 151 -0.32 10.51 6.74
N TYR A 152 -0.43 10.81 5.44
CA TYR A 152 0.01 9.90 4.39
C TYR A 152 1.52 9.83 4.27
N HIS A 153 2.04 8.60 4.30
CA HIS A 153 3.43 8.27 3.98
C HIS A 153 3.51 7.68 2.58
N ARG A 154 4.62 8.00 1.89
CA ARG A 154 4.94 7.46 0.57
C ARG A 154 5.75 6.16 0.71
N TYR A 155 5.27 5.09 0.11
CA TYR A 155 6.03 3.84 0.02
C TYR A 155 6.58 3.70 -1.38
N GLN A 156 7.85 4.12 -1.54
CA GLN A 156 8.51 4.25 -2.83
C GLN A 156 9.22 2.97 -3.23
N PHE A 157 8.82 2.41 -4.36
CA PHE A 157 9.50 1.32 -5.04
C PHE A 157 10.38 1.88 -6.15
N ARG A 158 11.65 1.47 -6.16
CA ARG A 158 12.65 1.85 -7.15
C ARG A 158 13.28 0.59 -7.69
N LEU A 159 13.24 0.42 -9.01
CA LEU A 159 13.87 -0.69 -9.70
C LEU A 159 15.10 -0.17 -10.45
N TYR A 160 16.26 -0.77 -10.19
CA TYR A 160 17.52 -0.44 -10.85
C TYR A 160 17.98 -1.64 -11.66
N GLU A 161 18.66 -1.37 -12.78
CA GLU A 161 19.47 -2.39 -13.43
C GLU A 161 20.70 -2.66 -12.57
N GLN A 162 21.00 -3.93 -12.31
CA GLN A 162 22.15 -4.30 -11.49
C GLN A 162 23.42 -4.36 -12.36
N PRO A 163 24.50 -3.64 -11.99
CA PRO A 163 25.78 -3.79 -12.68
C PRO A 163 26.34 -5.21 -12.52
N ALA A 164 26.92 -5.76 -13.59
CA ALA A 164 27.32 -7.17 -13.65
C ALA A 164 28.46 -7.57 -12.68
N HIS A 165 29.27 -6.61 -12.22
CA HIS A 165 30.50 -6.85 -11.46
C HIS A 165 30.47 -6.29 -10.03
N GLU A 166 29.33 -5.81 -9.57
CA GLU A 166 29.20 -5.22 -8.24
C GLU A 166 28.68 -6.28 -7.25
N ALA A 167 29.44 -6.52 -6.19
CA ALA A 167 29.02 -7.36 -5.07
C ALA A 167 28.21 -6.49 -4.10
N ILE A 168 26.92 -6.38 -4.36
CA ILE A 168 26.03 -5.52 -3.56
C ILE A 168 25.80 -6.16 -2.20
N SER A 169 26.07 -5.41 -1.14
CA SER A 169 25.82 -5.79 0.24
C SER A 169 25.43 -4.56 1.07
N LEU A 170 24.91 -4.80 2.26
CA LEU A 170 24.78 -3.75 3.27
C LEU A 170 26.08 -3.64 4.07
N SER A 171 26.38 -2.45 4.59
CA SER A 171 27.39 -2.27 5.62
C SER A 171 26.87 -2.74 6.99
N PRO A 172 27.73 -3.00 7.98
CA PRO A 172 27.29 -3.34 9.34
C PRO A 172 26.36 -2.29 9.95
N GLU A 173 26.60 -1.00 9.68
CA GLU A 173 25.75 0.10 10.15
C GLU A 173 24.38 0.08 9.48
N GLU A 174 24.34 -0.24 8.18
CA GLU A 174 23.10 -0.40 7.45
C GLU A 174 22.32 -1.62 7.94
N GLU A 175 22.98 -2.74 8.21
CA GLU A 175 22.32 -3.92 8.80
C GLU A 175 21.74 -3.63 10.19
N ALA A 176 22.44 -2.82 10.99
CA ALA A 176 22.01 -2.45 12.34
C ALA A 176 20.82 -1.46 12.37
N SER A 177 20.59 -0.68 11.31
CA SER A 177 19.52 0.33 11.28
C SER A 177 18.78 0.41 9.93
N LEU A 178 17.46 0.41 10.02
CA LEU A 178 16.58 0.64 8.86
C LEU A 178 16.34 2.13 8.58
N GLY A 179 16.37 2.97 9.63
CA GLY A 179 16.06 4.39 9.54
C GLY A 179 17.29 5.23 9.20
N SER A 180 17.05 6.43 8.65
CA SER A 180 18.10 7.37 8.23
C SER A 180 19.08 6.75 7.24
N TRP A 181 18.60 5.81 6.42
CA TRP A 181 19.42 5.08 5.48
C TRP A 181 19.91 6.02 4.36
N PRO A 182 21.23 6.11 4.09
CA PRO A 182 21.78 6.96 3.04
C PRO A 182 21.60 6.31 1.65
N LEU A 183 20.35 6.24 1.19
CA LEU A 183 19.96 5.61 -0.09
C LEU A 183 20.80 6.11 -1.27
N GLU A 184 21.02 7.43 -1.38
CA GLU A 184 21.81 8.01 -2.47
C GLU A 184 23.24 7.50 -2.45
N ARG A 185 23.86 7.39 -1.26
CA ARG A 185 25.21 6.84 -1.10
C ARG A 185 25.25 5.36 -1.49
N PHE A 186 24.23 4.57 -1.14
CA PHE A 186 24.13 3.17 -1.55
C PHE A 186 24.05 3.04 -3.09
N VAL A 187 23.23 3.87 -3.73
CA VAL A 187 23.09 3.93 -5.19
C VAL A 187 24.42 4.31 -5.87
N GLU A 188 25.13 5.29 -5.33
CA GLU A 188 26.44 5.73 -5.83
C GLU A 188 27.53 4.67 -5.63
N GLN A 189 27.62 4.11 -4.43
CA GLN A 189 28.60 3.09 -4.06
C GLN A 189 28.57 1.89 -5.00
N PHE A 190 27.37 1.41 -5.32
CA PHE A 190 27.16 0.25 -6.20
C PHE A 190 26.86 0.65 -7.64
N ARG A 191 27.04 1.92 -8.01
CA ARG A 191 26.91 2.44 -9.38
C ARG A 191 25.59 2.05 -10.05
N LEU A 192 24.49 2.05 -9.30
CA LEU A 192 23.17 1.64 -9.81
C LEU A 192 22.58 2.66 -10.81
N GLY A 193 23.08 3.89 -10.78
CA GLY A 193 22.63 4.96 -11.68
C GLY A 193 21.19 5.39 -11.37
N SER A 194 20.44 5.72 -12.42
CA SER A 194 19.02 6.09 -12.29
C SER A 194 18.12 4.85 -12.32
N PRO A 195 17.01 4.82 -11.56
CA PRO A 195 16.09 3.69 -11.63
C PRO A 195 15.46 3.60 -13.02
N VAL A 196 15.35 2.37 -13.54
CA VAL A 196 14.70 2.04 -14.81
C VAL A 196 13.18 2.14 -14.72
N ALA A 197 12.64 1.98 -13.50
CA ALA A 197 11.25 2.19 -13.18
C ALA A 197 11.10 2.59 -11.71
N SER A 198 10.06 3.35 -11.41
CA SER A 198 9.68 3.69 -10.05
C SER A 198 8.17 3.83 -9.93
N THR A 199 7.63 3.45 -8.79
CA THR A 199 6.22 3.66 -8.45
C THR A 199 6.11 3.86 -6.95
N GLN A 200 4.99 4.40 -6.50
CA GLN A 200 4.70 4.51 -5.08
C GLN A 200 3.22 4.40 -4.82
N PHE A 201 2.85 3.99 -3.62
CA PHE A 201 1.51 4.20 -3.09
C PHE A 201 1.61 5.04 -1.81
N LEU A 202 0.51 5.70 -1.46
CA LEU A 202 0.40 6.44 -0.21
C LEU A 202 -0.59 5.74 0.71
N THR A 203 -0.19 5.49 1.95
CA THR A 203 -1.11 5.06 3.01
C THR A 203 -0.85 5.84 4.29
N GLN A 204 -1.85 5.90 5.14
CA GLN A 204 -1.76 6.44 6.49
C GLN A 204 -2.10 5.34 7.49
N HIS A 205 -2.03 5.67 8.77
CA HIS A 205 -2.37 4.71 9.81
C HIS A 205 -3.80 4.21 9.65
N HIS A 206 -4.02 2.91 9.86
CA HIS A 206 -5.29 2.25 9.54
C HIS A 206 -6.52 2.79 10.29
N SER A 207 -6.32 3.43 11.45
CA SER A 207 -7.41 4.03 12.23
C SER A 207 -7.74 5.46 11.81
N ASP A 208 -6.84 6.13 11.09
CA ASP A 208 -6.98 7.53 10.68
C ASP A 208 -7.95 7.67 9.51
#